data_AF-A0A7C3R1T5-F1
#
_entry.id   AF-A0A7C3R1T5-F1
#
_cell.length_a   1.000
_cell.length_b   1.000
_cell.length_c   1.000
_cell.angle_alpha   90.00
_cell.angle_beta   90.00
_cell.angle_gamma   90.00
#
_symmetry.space_group_name_H-M   'P 1'
#
loop_
_entity.id
_entity.type
_entity.pdbx_description
1 polymer ?
#
loop_
_entity_poly.entity_id
_entity_poly.type
_entity_poly.pdbx_seq_one_letter_code
_entity_poly.pdbx_strand_id
1 'polypeptide(L)'
;MASSVRIASVEPSVFFVREGETLRQVVRLALENEGDEREFYLGVRAEGLEELRPLGSVGAGRVVSEVSFPDIRCPTEVHLSLWAAGVLQDEARIPWKPEKHWEVYLVHYAHHDLGYTDLPDKVLAEYDGFMDQVLRYCQETEDWPEEEAKFRYLCEQSWSVVHFVEHRPPEVVERLAHFIRNGQIEVSALFANEIQELCGHEELIRLL
;
A
#
# COMPACT_ATOMS: atom_id res chain seq x y z
N MET A 1 27.31 18.03 32.10
CA MET A 1 28.04 17.33 31.03
C MET A 1 27.18 17.47 29.79
N ALA A 2 27.71 17.99 28.69
CA ALA A 2 26.94 18.14 27.47
C ALA A 2 26.42 16.75 27.04
N SER A 3 25.14 16.65 26.72
CA SER A 3 24.57 15.41 26.20
C SER A 3 25.31 15.07 24.91
N SER A 4 25.82 13.84 24.82
CA SER A 4 26.54 13.40 23.63
C SER A 4 25.60 13.06 22.48
N VAL A 5 24.28 13.08 22.71
CA VAL A 5 23.26 12.75 21.71
C VAL A 5 22.19 13.80 21.69
N ARG A 6 21.76 14.19 20.49
CA ARG A 6 20.67 15.15 20.27
C ARG A 6 19.66 14.68 19.25
N ILE A 7 18.41 15.10 19.43
CA ILE A 7 17.34 14.96 18.43
C ILE A 7 17.54 16.05 17.37
N ALA A 8 17.89 15.63 16.15
CA ALA A 8 18.22 16.53 15.05
C ALA A 8 17.00 16.91 14.19
N SER A 9 16.12 15.95 13.90
CA SER A 9 14.84 16.22 13.24
C SER A 9 13.78 15.16 13.55
N VAL A 10 12.51 15.56 13.46
CA VAL A 10 11.34 14.70 13.66
C VAL A 10 10.37 14.98 12.53
N GLU A 11 10.21 14.02 11.63
CA GLU A 11 9.45 14.19 10.40
C GLU A 11 8.36 13.12 10.33
N PRO A 12 7.10 13.48 10.65
CA PRO A 12 5.98 12.57 10.49
C PRO A 12 5.84 12.17 9.02
N SER A 13 5.62 10.89 8.76
CA SER A 13 5.33 10.40 7.41
C SER A 13 3.82 10.25 7.19
N VAL A 14 3.42 10.04 5.93
CA VAL A 14 2.04 9.71 5.56
C VAL A 14 1.67 8.25 5.87
N PHE A 15 2.63 7.44 6.32
CA PHE A 15 2.43 6.01 6.57
C PHE A 15 1.99 5.77 8.01
N PHE A 16 1.05 4.84 8.14
CA PHE A 16 0.57 4.33 9.41
C PHE A 16 0.75 2.82 9.43
N VAL A 17 1.18 2.29 10.58
CA VAL A 17 1.35 0.87 10.82
C VAL A 17 0.40 0.43 11.92
N ARG A 18 -0.20 -0.75 11.74
CA ARG A 18 -1.05 -1.36 12.76
C ARG A 18 -0.18 -2.26 13.63
N GLU A 19 -0.08 -1.94 14.91
CA GLU A 19 0.55 -2.78 15.92
C GLU A 19 -0.56 -3.30 16.86
N GLY A 20 -0.92 -4.57 16.72
CA GLY A 20 -2.10 -5.14 17.38
C GLY A 20 -3.38 -4.44 16.93
N GLU A 21 -4.16 -3.89 17.86
CA GLU A 21 -5.38 -3.14 17.55
C GLU A 21 -5.11 -1.64 17.33
N THR A 22 -3.91 -1.15 17.68
CA THR A 22 -3.56 0.27 17.62
C THR A 22 -2.95 0.66 16.29
N LEU A 23 -3.48 1.72 15.69
CA LEU A 23 -2.86 2.40 14.56
C LEU A 23 -1.81 3.39 15.09
N ARG A 24 -0.65 3.41 14.44
CA ARG A 24 0.50 4.23 14.83
C ARG A 24 1.07 4.92 13.60
N GLN A 25 1.44 6.19 13.75
CA GLN A 25 2.03 6.96 12.68
C GLN A 25 3.54 6.69 12.60
N VAL A 26 4.06 6.40 11.41
CA VAL A 26 5.50 6.25 11.18
C VAL A 26 6.14 7.63 11.11
N VAL A 27 7.21 7.81 11.87
CA VAL A 27 7.95 9.07 11.99
C VAL A 27 9.42 8.79 11.70
N ARG A 28 10.04 9.63 10.88
CA ARG A 28 11.48 9.62 10.67
C ARG A 28 12.13 10.49 11.73
N LEU A 29 12.90 9.84 12.60
CA LEU A 29 13.65 10.46 13.68
C LEU A 29 15.13 10.48 13.31
N ALA A 30 15.71 11.67 13.20
CA ALA A 30 17.15 11.84 13.05
C ALA A 30 17.78 12.13 14.41
N LEU A 31 18.76 11.33 14.79
CA LEU A 31 19.59 11.51 15.97
C LEU A 31 21.02 11.82 15.54
N GLU A 32 21.69 12.66 16.32
CA GLU A 32 23.14 12.89 16.18
C GLU A 32 23.82 12.50 17.48
N ASN A 33 24.66 11.47 17.41
CA ASN A 33 25.40 10.92 18.55
C ASN A 33 26.91 11.17 18.36
N GLU A 34 27.52 11.96 19.23
CA GLU A 34 28.97 12.22 19.28
C GLU A 34 29.72 11.23 20.19
N GLY A 35 29.01 10.34 20.88
CA GLY A 35 29.59 9.36 21.81
C GLY A 35 29.55 7.92 21.29
N ASP A 36 29.93 7.00 22.17
CA ASP A 36 29.93 5.56 21.85
C ASP A 36 28.52 5.02 21.62
N GLU A 37 28.48 3.94 20.84
CA GLU A 37 27.28 3.16 20.55
C GLU A 37 26.60 2.66 21.83
N ARG A 38 25.32 3.02 21.99
CA ARG A 38 24.52 2.70 23.18
C ARG A 38 23.05 2.50 22.81
N GLU A 39 22.34 1.78 23.66
CA GLU A 39 20.89 1.59 23.56
C GLU A 39 20.13 2.84 24.03
N PHE A 40 19.18 3.29 23.22
CA PHE A 40 18.35 4.45 23.51
C PHE A 40 16.86 4.08 23.63
N TYR A 41 16.15 4.89 24.41
CA TYR A 41 14.70 4.86 24.52
C TYR A 41 14.12 6.24 24.21
N LEU A 42 13.01 6.27 23.48
CA LEU A 42 12.25 7.47 23.17
C LEU A 42 10.98 7.51 24.01
N GLY A 43 10.88 8.50 24.88
CA GLY A 43 9.65 8.88 25.55
C GLY A 43 8.88 9.85 24.66
N VAL A 44 7.64 9.52 24.33
CA VAL A 44 6.70 10.36 23.59
C VAL A 44 5.57 10.73 24.53
N ARG A 45 5.37 12.02 24.78
CA ARG A 45 4.29 12.54 25.62
C ARG A 45 3.49 13.60 24.89
N ALA A 46 2.18 13.47 24.94
CA ALA A 46 1.20 14.42 24.45
C ALA A 46 0.00 14.48 25.41
N GLU A 47 -1.01 15.27 25.08
CA GLU A 47 -2.24 15.34 25.89
C GLU A 47 -2.90 13.95 26.01
N GLY A 48 -2.98 13.42 27.24
CA GLY A 48 -3.57 12.10 27.50
C GLY A 48 -2.73 10.90 27.05
N LEU A 49 -1.49 11.12 26.60
CA LEU A 49 -0.61 10.09 26.05
C LEU A 49 0.79 10.21 26.65
N GLU A 50 1.31 9.10 27.18
CA GLU A 50 2.70 9.00 27.63
C GLU A 50 3.19 7.57 27.38
N GLU A 51 4.25 7.44 26.58
CA GLU A 51 4.80 6.14 26.19
C GLU A 51 6.33 6.21 26.14
N LEU A 52 7.01 5.13 26.52
CA LEU A 52 8.46 4.96 26.38
C LEU A 52 8.74 3.74 25.50
N ARG A 53 9.48 3.93 24.42
CA ARG A 53 9.82 2.85 23.47
C ARG A 53 11.32 2.68 23.27
N PRO A 54 11.82 1.46 23.08
CA PRO A 54 13.20 1.24 22.67
C PRO A 54 13.41 1.77 21.24
N LEU A 55 14.48 2.52 21.02
CA LEU A 55 14.98 2.90 19.70
C LEU A 55 16.01 1.91 19.16
N GLY A 56 16.58 1.08 20.06
CA GLY A 56 17.72 0.22 19.75
C GLY A 56 19.06 0.92 19.95
N SER A 57 20.12 0.25 19.50
CA SER A 57 21.49 0.74 19.53
C SER A 57 21.75 1.81 18.47
N VAL A 58 22.25 2.97 18.90
CA VAL A 58 22.60 4.10 18.00
C VAL A 58 24.10 4.36 18.10
N GLY A 59 24.83 4.09 17.01
CA GLY A 59 26.26 4.36 16.88
C GLY A 59 26.61 5.84 16.76
N ALA A 60 27.90 6.15 16.71
CA ALA A 60 28.40 7.51 16.51
C ALA A 60 28.03 8.06 15.12
N GLY A 61 27.76 9.35 15.03
CA GLY A 61 27.35 10.07 13.83
C GLY A 61 25.86 10.37 13.78
N ARG A 62 25.38 10.72 12.58
CA ARG A 62 23.97 10.98 12.31
C ARG A 62 23.28 9.69 11.89
N VAL A 63 22.24 9.31 12.61
CA VAL A 63 21.43 8.11 12.34
C VAL A 63 19.98 8.54 12.11
N VAL A 64 19.36 8.02 11.07
CA VAL A 64 17.93 8.22 10.79
C VAL A 64 17.23 6.89 10.97
N SER A 65 16.21 6.86 11.83
CA SER A 65 15.42 5.66 12.13
C SER A 65 13.94 5.94 11.92
N GLU A 66 13.20 4.93 11.48
CA GLU A 66 11.74 4.98 11.43
C GLU A 66 11.17 4.44 12.75
N VAL A 67 10.37 5.26 13.41
CA VAL A 67 9.80 4.98 14.73
C VAL A 67 8.29 5.18 14.68
N SER A 68 7.54 4.36 15.42
CA SER A 68 6.08 4.43 15.43
C SER A 68 5.57 5.26 16.61
N PHE A 69 4.96 6.40 16.33
CA PHE A 69 4.28 7.24 17.31
C PHE A 69 2.81 6.81 17.41
N PRO A 70 2.16 6.97 18.57
CA PRO A 70 0.72 6.80 18.66
C PRO A 70 0.00 7.73 17.68
N ASP A 71 -1.18 7.34 17.20
CA ASP A 71 -2.00 8.18 16.32
C ASP A 71 -2.55 9.41 17.07
N ILE A 72 -1.81 10.53 16.98
CA ILE A 72 -2.17 11.81 17.58
C ILE A 72 -3.00 12.61 16.57
N ARG A 73 -4.32 12.59 16.77
CA ARG A 73 -5.32 13.11 15.83
C ARG A 73 -5.74 14.57 15.99
N CYS A 74 -5.20 15.25 16.98
CA CYS A 74 -5.46 16.68 17.21
C CYS A 74 -4.14 17.46 17.14
N PRO A 75 -4.13 18.68 16.58
CA PRO A 75 -2.97 19.55 16.69
C PRO A 75 -2.60 19.77 18.17
N THR A 76 -1.38 19.41 18.55
CA THR A 76 -0.92 19.45 19.94
C THR A 76 0.59 19.65 20.00
N GLU A 77 1.15 19.92 21.18
CA GLU A 77 2.60 19.91 21.40
C GLU A 77 3.03 18.51 21.84
N VAL A 78 3.95 17.90 21.10
CA VAL A 78 4.54 16.60 21.45
C VAL A 78 5.88 16.84 22.14
N HIS A 79 6.01 16.30 23.34
CA HIS A 79 7.24 16.30 24.11
C HIS A 79 7.97 14.98 23.91
N LEU A 80 9.18 15.07 23.39
CA LEU A 80 10.09 13.95 23.18
C LEU A 80 11.18 13.99 24.24
N SER A 81 11.48 12.82 24.80
CA SER A 81 12.57 12.64 25.75
C SER A 81 13.42 11.45 25.32
N LEU A 82 14.71 11.68 25.14
CA LEU A 82 15.66 10.65 24.74
C LEU A 82 16.41 10.16 25.97
N TRP A 83 16.33 8.86 26.25
CA TRP A 83 16.91 8.24 27.45
C TRP A 83 17.97 7.21 27.06
N ALA A 84 19.05 7.16 27.85
CA ALA A 84 20.05 6.09 27.77
C ALA A 84 20.44 5.66 29.18
N ALA A 85 20.43 4.36 29.45
CA ALA A 85 20.72 3.79 30.77
C ALA A 85 19.94 4.46 31.94
N GLY A 86 18.68 4.84 31.69
CA GLY A 86 17.82 5.51 32.68
C GLY A 86 18.11 7.00 32.92
N VAL A 87 19.05 7.60 32.17
CA VAL A 87 19.41 9.01 32.26
C VAL A 87 18.90 9.75 31.03
N LEU A 88 18.20 10.87 31.25
CA LEU A 88 17.76 11.77 30.18
C LEU A 88 18.98 12.35 29.46
N GLN A 89 19.05 12.13 28.16
CA GLN A 89 20.10 12.61 27.28
C GLN A 89 19.67 13.89 26.57
N ASP A 90 18.46 13.92 26.02
CA ASP A 90 17.96 15.10 25.31
C ASP A 90 16.45 15.21 25.42
N GLU A 91 15.93 16.41 25.22
CA GLU A 91 14.50 16.68 25.17
C GLU A 91 14.16 17.66 24.04
N ALA A 92 13.03 17.42 23.38
CA ALA A 92 12.55 18.28 22.30
C ALA A 92 11.04 18.46 22.40
N ARG A 93 10.56 19.67 22.07
CA ARG A 93 9.14 19.98 21.92
C ARG A 93 8.86 20.33 20.49
N ILE A 94 7.92 19.62 19.88
CA ILE A 94 7.55 19.86 18.48
C ILE A 94 6.06 20.16 18.37
N PRO A 95 5.66 21.16 17.56
CA PRO A 95 4.27 21.31 17.19
C PRO A 95 3.89 20.13 16.30
N TRP A 96 2.89 19.38 16.72
CA TRP A 96 2.37 18.23 15.99
C TRP A 96 1.14 18.62 15.20
N LYS A 97 1.15 18.31 13.91
CA LYS A 97 -0.01 18.40 13.04
C LYS A 97 -0.36 16.98 12.57
N PRO A 98 -1.58 16.50 12.86
CA PRO A 98 -2.01 15.17 12.44
C PRO A 98 -1.96 15.02 10.92
N GLU A 99 -1.47 13.88 10.45
CA GLU A 99 -1.54 13.52 9.04
C GLU A 99 -2.93 12.98 8.67
N LYS A 100 -3.30 13.16 7.40
CA LYS A 100 -4.59 12.67 6.92
C LYS A 100 -4.57 11.15 6.84
N HIS A 101 -5.65 10.52 7.32
CA HIS A 101 -5.89 9.11 7.04
C HIS A 101 -6.40 8.98 5.60
N TRP A 102 -5.56 8.42 4.74
CA TRP A 102 -5.91 8.12 3.36
C TRP A 102 -6.52 6.72 3.30
N GLU A 103 -7.61 6.60 2.57
CA GLU A 103 -8.12 5.32 2.11
C GLU A 103 -7.70 5.16 0.65
N VAL A 104 -6.99 4.08 0.35
CA VAL A 104 -6.44 3.81 -0.99
C VAL A 104 -7.05 2.51 -1.49
N TYR A 105 -7.81 2.59 -2.57
CA TYR A 105 -8.34 1.43 -3.27
C TYR A 105 -7.39 1.04 -4.39
N LEU A 106 -6.95 -0.22 -4.39
CA LEU A 106 -6.08 -0.77 -5.42
C LEU A 106 -6.90 -1.73 -6.29
N VAL A 107 -7.07 -1.39 -7.56
CA VAL A 107 -7.74 -2.23 -8.55
C VAL A 107 -6.73 -2.53 -9.65
N HIS A 108 -6.47 -3.82 -9.88
CA HIS A 108 -5.58 -4.24 -10.96
C HIS A 108 -6.38 -4.40 -12.24
N TYR A 109 -5.84 -3.89 -13.34
CA TYR A 109 -6.32 -4.15 -14.69
C TYR A 109 -5.14 -4.02 -15.65
N ALA A 110 -5.26 -4.55 -16.87
CA ALA A 110 -4.28 -4.31 -17.91
C ALA A 110 -4.95 -3.68 -19.13
N HIS A 111 -4.43 -2.53 -19.57
CA HIS A 111 -4.88 -1.91 -20.81
C HIS A 111 -4.28 -2.63 -22.02
N HIS A 112 -5.11 -2.98 -23.00
CA HIS A 112 -4.66 -3.78 -24.14
C HIS A 112 -5.39 -3.43 -25.43
N ASP A 113 -4.62 -3.02 -26.43
CA ASP A 113 -5.12 -2.55 -27.71
C ASP A 113 -4.79 -3.57 -28.80
N LEU A 114 -5.83 -4.21 -29.32
CA LEU A 114 -5.69 -5.17 -30.40
C LEU A 114 -5.16 -4.48 -31.67
N GLY A 115 -3.94 -4.83 -32.09
CA GLY A 115 -3.30 -4.26 -33.29
C GLY A 115 -2.50 -2.98 -33.05
N TYR A 116 -2.49 -2.41 -31.85
CA TYR A 116 -1.53 -1.37 -31.45
C TYR A 116 -0.42 -1.94 -30.57
N THR A 117 -0.76 -2.74 -29.55
CA THR A 117 0.22 -3.35 -28.63
C THR A 117 1.17 -4.31 -29.36
N ASP A 118 0.63 -5.24 -30.14
CA ASP A 118 1.36 -6.10 -31.10
C ASP A 118 0.33 -6.65 -32.12
N LEU A 119 0.75 -7.60 -32.95
CA LEU A 119 -0.13 -8.37 -33.82
C LEU A 119 -1.27 -9.01 -33.02
N PRO A 120 -2.52 -8.99 -33.52
CA PRO A 120 -3.69 -9.53 -32.82
C PRO A 120 -3.47 -10.92 -32.21
N ASP A 121 -2.96 -11.87 -33.00
CA ASP A 121 -2.72 -13.25 -32.53
C ASP A 121 -1.76 -13.33 -31.34
N LYS A 122 -0.77 -12.44 -31.28
CA LYS A 122 0.17 -12.40 -30.16
C LYS A 122 -0.45 -11.76 -28.93
N VAL A 123 -1.21 -10.68 -29.09
CA VAL A 123 -1.94 -10.04 -27.99
C VAL A 123 -2.89 -11.04 -27.36
N LEU A 124 -3.62 -11.82 -28.16
CA LEU A 124 -4.52 -12.88 -27.69
C LEU A 124 -3.77 -13.93 -26.85
N ALA A 125 -2.66 -14.45 -27.37
CA ALA A 125 -1.85 -15.44 -26.66
C ALA A 125 -1.21 -14.89 -25.37
N GLU A 126 -0.79 -13.61 -25.37
CA GLU A 126 -0.24 -12.96 -24.19
C GLU A 126 -1.31 -12.76 -23.12
N TYR A 127 -2.51 -12.35 -23.52
CA TYR A 127 -3.61 -12.11 -22.59
C TYR A 127 -4.15 -13.40 -21.96
N ASP A 128 -4.11 -14.52 -22.68
CA ASP A 128 -4.32 -15.84 -22.09
C ASP A 128 -3.32 -16.10 -20.93
N GLY A 129 -2.05 -15.77 -21.13
CA GLY A 129 -1.01 -15.90 -20.11
C GLY A 129 -1.20 -14.92 -18.94
N PHE A 130 -1.73 -13.72 -19.17
CA PHE A 130 -2.09 -12.78 -18.10
C PHE A 130 -3.28 -13.28 -17.30
N MET A 131 -4.33 -13.79 -17.95
CA MET A 131 -5.48 -14.36 -17.26
C MET A 131 -5.08 -15.59 -16.44
N ASP A 132 -4.17 -16.44 -16.93
CA ASP A 132 -3.62 -17.55 -16.12
C ASP A 132 -2.94 -17.04 -14.83
N GLN A 133 -2.19 -15.93 -14.91
CA GLN A 133 -1.56 -15.30 -13.73
C GLN A 133 -2.60 -14.67 -12.79
N VAL A 134 -3.61 -14.00 -13.33
CA VAL A 134 -4.74 -13.46 -12.57
C VAL A 134 -5.42 -14.57 -11.77
N LEU A 135 -5.77 -15.69 -12.41
CA LEU A 135 -6.39 -16.83 -11.73
C LEU A 135 -5.48 -17.42 -10.64
N ARG A 136 -4.17 -17.45 -10.86
CA ARG A 136 -3.21 -17.87 -9.83
C ARG A 136 -3.24 -16.92 -8.63
N TYR A 137 -3.15 -15.61 -8.83
CA TYR A 137 -3.15 -14.64 -7.73
C TYR A 137 -4.49 -14.59 -7.00
N CYS A 138 -5.62 -14.73 -7.70
CA CYS A 138 -6.92 -14.88 -7.08
C CYS A 138 -6.94 -16.09 -6.13
N GLN A 139 -6.38 -17.23 -6.56
CA GLN A 139 -6.29 -18.44 -5.76
C GLN A 139 -5.33 -18.31 -4.56
N GLU A 140 -4.14 -17.73 -4.76
CA GLU A 140 -3.16 -17.51 -3.68
C GLU A 140 -3.70 -16.61 -2.55
N THR A 141 -4.66 -15.76 -2.88
CA THR A 141 -5.26 -14.79 -1.95
C THR A 141 -6.71 -15.10 -1.59
N GLU A 142 -7.26 -16.24 -2.01
CA GLU A 142 -8.69 -16.56 -1.87
C GLU A 142 -9.15 -16.60 -0.41
N ASP A 143 -8.33 -17.20 0.46
CA ASP A 143 -8.62 -17.35 1.89
C ASP A 143 -8.19 -16.14 2.74
N TRP A 144 -7.70 -15.07 2.11
CA TRP A 144 -7.31 -13.87 2.85
C TRP A 144 -8.58 -13.15 3.38
N PRO A 145 -8.50 -12.42 4.50
CA PRO A 145 -9.61 -11.60 4.95
C PRO A 145 -10.05 -10.56 3.90
N GLU A 146 -11.34 -10.25 3.88
CA GLU A 146 -11.93 -9.37 2.85
C GLU A 146 -11.40 -7.93 2.90
N GLU A 147 -11.10 -7.48 4.12
CA GLU A 147 -10.51 -6.17 4.44
C GLU A 147 -8.98 -6.17 4.24
N GLU A 148 -8.39 -7.35 4.01
CA GLU A 148 -6.98 -7.51 3.66
C GLU A 148 -6.78 -7.50 2.14
N ALA A 149 -5.52 -7.61 1.70
CA ALA A 149 -5.09 -7.40 0.32
C ALA A 149 -5.43 -8.56 -0.63
N LYS A 150 -6.70 -9.03 -0.63
CA LYS A 150 -7.20 -9.96 -1.65
C LYS A 150 -6.91 -9.43 -3.05
N PHE A 151 -6.37 -10.27 -3.91
CA PHE A 151 -6.13 -9.88 -5.29
C PHE A 151 -7.47 -9.76 -6.03
N ARG A 152 -7.67 -8.59 -6.64
CA ARG A 152 -8.82 -8.27 -7.48
C ARG A 152 -8.37 -7.76 -8.83
N TYR A 153 -9.08 -8.19 -9.87
CA TYR A 153 -8.78 -7.86 -11.25
C TYR A 153 -10.04 -7.39 -12.00
N LEU A 154 -9.89 -6.34 -12.79
CA LEU A 154 -10.91 -5.85 -13.70
C LEU A 154 -10.49 -6.18 -15.15
N CYS A 155 -11.29 -7.01 -15.81
CA CYS A 155 -11.18 -7.24 -17.24
C CYS A 155 -11.78 -6.01 -17.95
N GLU A 156 -10.90 -5.22 -18.56
CA GLU A 156 -11.26 -3.94 -19.18
C GLU A 156 -12.26 -4.08 -20.34
N GLN A 157 -12.09 -5.12 -21.16
CA GLN A 157 -12.88 -5.35 -22.36
C GLN A 157 -13.30 -6.82 -22.41
N SER A 158 -14.55 -7.11 -22.74
CA SER A 158 -15.06 -8.48 -22.68
C SER A 158 -14.55 -9.36 -23.84
N TRP A 159 -14.02 -8.78 -24.93
CA TRP A 159 -13.50 -9.57 -26.07
C TRP A 159 -12.39 -10.56 -25.65
N SER A 160 -11.51 -10.17 -24.72
CA SER A 160 -10.40 -11.03 -24.26
C SER A 160 -10.91 -12.15 -23.37
N VAL A 161 -11.94 -11.88 -22.59
CA VAL A 161 -12.65 -12.89 -21.79
C VAL A 161 -13.37 -13.89 -22.69
N VAL A 162 -14.06 -13.42 -23.75
CA VAL A 162 -14.70 -14.29 -24.74
C VAL A 162 -13.68 -15.20 -25.41
N HIS A 163 -12.56 -14.65 -25.88
CA HIS A 163 -11.48 -15.43 -26.46
C HIS A 163 -10.97 -16.50 -25.47
N PHE A 164 -10.69 -16.11 -24.23
CA PHE A 164 -10.20 -17.01 -23.19
C PHE A 164 -11.20 -18.16 -22.95
N VAL A 165 -12.49 -17.87 -22.85
CA VAL A 165 -13.52 -18.90 -22.63
C VAL A 165 -13.62 -19.88 -23.81
N GLU A 166 -13.47 -19.39 -25.04
CA GLU A 166 -13.57 -20.21 -26.25
C GLU A 166 -12.35 -21.11 -26.49
N HIS A 167 -11.18 -20.72 -26.02
CA HIS A 167 -9.90 -21.36 -26.37
C HIS A 167 -9.21 -22.10 -25.22
N ARG A 168 -9.68 -21.94 -23.98
CA ARG A 168 -9.08 -22.56 -22.79
C ARG A 168 -9.79 -23.85 -22.37
N PRO A 169 -9.09 -24.77 -21.68
CA PRO A 169 -9.71 -25.99 -21.17
C PRO A 169 -10.89 -25.70 -20.24
N PRO A 170 -11.96 -26.53 -20.24
CA PRO A 170 -13.17 -26.29 -19.44
C PRO A 170 -12.89 -26.08 -17.94
N GLU A 171 -11.93 -26.79 -17.37
CA GLU A 171 -11.54 -26.65 -15.96
C GLU A 171 -10.94 -25.27 -15.63
N VAL A 172 -10.28 -24.63 -16.60
CA VAL A 172 -9.73 -23.27 -16.43
C VAL A 172 -10.86 -22.25 -16.54
N VAL A 173 -11.80 -22.47 -17.45
CA VAL A 173 -13.01 -21.63 -17.60
C VAL A 173 -13.87 -21.68 -16.34
N GLU A 174 -14.03 -22.85 -15.72
CA GLU A 174 -14.76 -22.96 -14.45
C GLU A 174 -14.07 -22.23 -13.30
N ARG A 175 -12.72 -22.21 -13.27
CA ARG A 175 -11.96 -21.39 -12.30
C ARG A 175 -12.20 -19.90 -12.52
N LEU A 176 -12.19 -19.43 -13.76
CA LEU A 176 -12.54 -18.05 -14.09
C LEU A 176 -13.95 -17.71 -13.61
N ALA A 177 -14.93 -18.58 -13.91
CA ALA A 177 -16.31 -18.38 -13.51
C ALA A 177 -16.48 -18.36 -11.98
N HIS A 178 -15.70 -19.16 -11.24
CA HIS A 178 -15.65 -19.12 -9.78
C HIS A 178 -15.18 -17.76 -9.25
N PHE A 179 -14.07 -17.23 -9.75
CA PHE A 179 -13.54 -15.94 -9.30
C PHE A 179 -14.35 -14.73 -9.78
N ILE A 180 -15.12 -14.86 -10.86
CA ILE A 180 -16.13 -13.87 -11.23
C ILE A 180 -17.29 -13.91 -10.21
N ARG A 181 -17.81 -15.09 -9.89
CA ARG A 181 -18.93 -15.25 -8.94
C ARG A 181 -18.58 -14.80 -7.51
N ASN A 182 -17.32 -14.98 -7.10
CA ASN A 182 -16.87 -14.58 -5.77
C ASN A 182 -16.42 -13.09 -5.68
N GLY A 183 -16.44 -12.36 -6.80
CA GLY A 183 -16.14 -10.93 -6.84
C GLY A 183 -14.65 -10.56 -6.85
N GLN A 184 -13.74 -11.52 -7.07
CA GLN A 184 -12.31 -11.22 -7.28
C GLN A 184 -12.02 -10.79 -8.72
N ILE A 185 -12.84 -11.19 -9.69
CA ILE A 185 -12.72 -10.77 -11.09
C ILE A 185 -14.01 -10.07 -11.52
N GLU A 186 -13.87 -8.85 -12.03
CA GLU A 186 -14.97 -8.11 -12.66
C GLU A 186 -14.77 -8.11 -14.17
N VAL A 187 -15.84 -8.34 -14.93
CA VAL A 187 -15.86 -8.16 -16.39
C VAL A 187 -16.67 -6.92 -16.70
N SER A 188 -16.04 -5.95 -17.37
CA SER A 188 -16.71 -4.71 -17.73
C SER A 188 -17.83 -4.93 -18.76
N ALA A 189 -18.72 -3.95 -18.90
CA ALA A 189 -19.88 -4.04 -19.79
C ALA A 189 -19.53 -3.97 -21.28
N LEU A 190 -18.39 -3.39 -21.65
CA LEU A 190 -18.08 -3.10 -23.05
C LEU A 190 -17.34 -4.26 -23.70
N PHE A 191 -17.78 -4.64 -24.90
CA PHE A 191 -17.08 -5.64 -25.69
C PHE A 191 -15.64 -5.20 -26.00
N ALA A 192 -15.48 -3.96 -26.47
CA ALA A 192 -14.19 -3.34 -26.76
C ALA A 192 -14.19 -1.83 -26.46
N ASN A 193 -13.00 -1.26 -26.33
CA ASN A 193 -12.74 0.17 -26.26
C ASN A 193 -12.72 0.73 -27.67
N GLU A 194 -13.61 1.67 -27.94
CA GLU A 194 -13.73 2.30 -29.25
C GLU A 194 -13.45 3.80 -29.17
N ILE A 195 -12.95 4.35 -30.28
CA ILE A 195 -12.82 5.81 -30.44
C ILE A 195 -14.20 6.35 -30.79
N GLN A 196 -14.85 7.00 -29.82
CA GLN A 196 -16.25 7.43 -29.92
C GLN A 196 -16.53 8.31 -31.14
N GLU A 197 -15.57 9.13 -31.57
CA GLU A 197 -15.67 10.02 -32.73
C GLU A 197 -15.66 9.29 -34.07
N LEU A 198 -15.26 8.00 -34.10
CA LEU A 198 -15.20 7.18 -35.31
C LEU A 198 -16.40 6.22 -35.43
N CYS A 199 -17.14 6.00 -34.35
CA CYS A 199 -18.27 5.08 -34.32
C CYS A 199 -19.61 5.76 -34.62
N GLY A 200 -20.45 5.10 -35.41
CA GLY A 200 -21.86 5.42 -35.53
C GLY A 200 -22.65 5.03 -34.26
N HIS A 201 -23.86 5.56 -34.12
CA HIS A 201 -24.72 5.26 -32.96
C HIS A 201 -25.02 3.76 -32.81
N GLU A 202 -25.24 3.05 -33.92
CA GLU A 202 -25.48 1.61 -33.87
C GLU A 202 -24.24 0.85 -33.41
N GLU A 203 -23.03 1.24 -33.82
CA GLU A 203 -21.80 0.58 -33.38
C GLU A 203 -21.63 0.73 -31.87
N LEU A 204 -21.83 1.94 -31.33
CA LEU A 204 -21.80 2.18 -29.88
C LEU A 204 -22.86 1.38 -29.11
N ILE A 205 -24.07 1.22 -29.65
CA ILE A 205 -25.13 0.41 -29.04
C ILE A 205 -24.75 -1.07 -29.00
N ARG A 206 -24.04 -1.56 -30.02
CA ARG A 206 -23.63 -2.98 -30.14
C ARG A 206 -22.42 -3.35 -29.28
N LEU A 207 -21.76 -2.37 -28.65
CA LEU A 207 -20.69 -2.62 -27.69
C LEU A 207 -21.19 -3.09 -26.32
N LEU A 208 -22.47 -2.88 -26.01
CA LEU A 208 -23.15 -3.28 -24.77
C LEU A 208 -23.92 -4.60 -24.96
#